data_AF-A0A2V6PJ16-F1
#
_entry.id   AF-A0A2V6PJ16-F1
#
_cell.length_a   1.000
_cell.length_b   1.000
_cell.length_c   1.000
_cell.angle_alpha   90.00
_cell.angle_beta   90.00
_cell.angle_gamma   90.00
#
_symmetry.space_group_name_H-M   'P 1'
#
loop_
_entity.id
_entity.type
_entity.pdbx_description
1 polymer ?
#
loop_
_entity_poly.entity_id
_entity_poly.type
_entity_poly.pdbx_seq_one_letter_code
_entity_poly.pdbx_strand_id
1 'polypeptide(L)'
;LASPEARAALARGQATFSRRVGQRNHSCADCHTPDRGAGKFLGGRWLVDSSEGMTRHFPTWRTSQNQMWDLRKRMQWCMVPLGMNMLAADAIEYAELELYLTSFDQGKPLSVPGIRH
;
A
#
# COMPACT_ATOMS: atom_id res chain seq x y z
N LEU A 1 -15.68 -8.30 8.34
CA LEU A 1 -15.45 -7.24 9.35
C LEU A 1 -16.48 -7.36 10.47
N ALA A 2 -16.43 -8.45 11.25
CA ALA A 2 -17.52 -8.82 12.16
C ALA A 2 -17.42 -8.16 13.55
N SER A 3 -16.21 -7.79 14.00
CA SER A 3 -16.01 -7.22 15.34
C SER A 3 -15.92 -5.68 15.33
N PRO A 4 -16.28 -4.99 16.44
CA PRO A 4 -16.03 -3.56 16.61
C PRO A 4 -14.56 -3.17 16.43
N GLU A 5 -13.63 -3.99 16.91
CA GLU A 5 -12.19 -3.76 16.85
C GLU A 5 -11.68 -3.81 15.42
N ALA A 6 -12.15 -4.77 14.62
CA ALA A 6 -11.80 -4.88 13.21
C ALA A 6 -12.31 -3.67 12.40
N ARG A 7 -13.49 -3.14 12.73
CA ARG A 7 -14.02 -1.91 12.11
C ARG A 7 -13.20 -0.69 12.51
N ALA A 8 -12.79 -0.60 13.77
CA ALA A 8 -11.94 0.49 14.24
C ALA A 8 -10.55 0.44 13.59
N ALA A 9 -9.94 -0.74 13.47
CA ALA A 9 -8.68 -0.96 12.78
C ALA A 9 -8.76 -0.58 11.30
N LEU A 10 -9.85 -0.97 10.61
CA LEU A 10 -10.08 -0.58 9.22
C LEU A 10 -10.19 0.95 9.07
N ALA A 11 -10.91 1.63 9.96
CA ALA A 11 -11.04 3.09 9.95
C ALA A 11 -9.70 3.79 10.19
N ARG A 12 -8.85 3.27 11.08
CA ARG A 12 -7.49 3.79 11.28
C ARG A 12 -6.61 3.55 10.06
N GLY A 13 -6.69 2.38 9.43
CA GLY A 13 -6.02 2.09 8.16
C GLY A 13 -6.43 3.06 7.04
N GLN A 14 -7.71 3.35 6.92
CA GLN A 14 -8.24 4.35 5.99
C GLN A 14 -7.70 5.76 6.30
N ALA A 15 -7.68 6.16 7.57
CA ALA A 15 -7.12 7.44 7.98
C ALA A 15 -5.63 7.54 7.62
N THR A 16 -4.86 6.48 7.82
CA THR A 16 -3.45 6.38 7.42
C THR A 16 -3.29 6.52 5.90
N PHE A 17 -4.11 5.84 5.10
CA PHE A 17 -4.06 5.92 3.63
C PHE A 17 -4.29 7.35 3.11
N SER A 18 -5.15 8.12 3.77
CA SER A 18 -5.47 9.51 3.40
C SER A 18 -4.55 10.55 4.06
N ARG A 19 -3.73 10.17 5.04
CA ARG A 19 -2.88 11.11 5.78
C ARG A 19 -1.70 11.57 4.93
N ARG A 20 -1.53 12.88 4.81
CA ARG A 20 -0.33 13.47 4.22
C ARG A 20 0.85 13.36 5.18
N VAL A 21 1.99 12.92 4.68
CA VAL A 21 3.19 12.64 5.48
C VAL A 21 4.48 13.03 4.75
N GLY A 22 5.57 13.08 5.51
CA GLY A 22 6.91 13.36 5.00
C GLY A 22 7.11 14.80 4.54
N GLN A 23 8.34 15.10 4.12
CA GLN A 23 8.73 16.43 3.63
C GLN A 23 7.95 16.86 2.38
N ARG A 24 7.48 15.90 1.57
CA ARG A 24 6.70 16.18 0.35
C ARG A 24 5.20 16.33 0.58
N ASN A 25 4.71 16.14 1.81
CA ASN A 25 3.31 16.35 2.20
C ASN A 25 2.27 15.64 1.30
N HIS A 26 2.52 14.38 0.96
CA HIS A 26 1.62 13.54 0.16
C HIS A 26 1.08 12.36 0.96
N SER A 27 -0.07 11.84 0.54
CA SER A 27 -0.68 10.61 1.08
C SER A 27 -0.68 9.47 0.06
N CYS A 28 -1.02 8.25 0.48
CA CYS A 28 -1.21 7.13 -0.44
C CYS A 28 -2.32 7.45 -1.46
N ALA A 29 -3.39 8.09 -1.00
CA ALA A 29 -4.53 8.50 -1.82
C ALA A 29 -4.16 9.48 -2.95
N ASP A 30 -3.17 10.35 -2.75
CA ASP A 30 -2.73 11.27 -3.81
C ASP A 30 -2.16 10.53 -5.03
N CYS A 31 -1.60 9.33 -4.84
CA CYS A 31 -0.93 8.57 -5.90
C CYS A 31 -1.74 7.35 -6.37
N HIS A 32 -2.55 6.73 -5.50
CA HIS A 32 -3.17 5.42 -5.76
C HIS A 32 -4.71 5.45 -5.88
N THR A 33 -5.34 6.62 -5.76
CA THR A 33 -6.80 6.76 -5.97
C THR A 33 -7.12 7.18 -7.40
N PRO A 34 -8.24 6.70 -7.98
CA PRO A 34 -8.77 7.21 -9.24
C PRO A 34 -8.83 8.75 -9.27
N ASP A 35 -8.72 9.34 -10.45
CA ASP A 35 -8.75 10.79 -10.69
C ASP A 35 -7.62 11.60 -10.01
N ARG A 36 -6.67 10.94 -9.34
CA ARG A 36 -5.46 11.54 -8.76
C ARG A 36 -4.22 11.14 -9.57
N GLY A 37 -3.26 10.47 -8.92
CA GLY A 37 -2.05 9.95 -9.55
C GLY A 37 -2.19 8.54 -10.15
N ALA A 38 -3.27 7.81 -9.83
CA ALA A 38 -3.44 6.44 -10.32
C ALA A 38 -3.50 6.39 -11.85
N GLY A 39 -2.99 5.30 -12.44
CA GLY A 39 -2.94 5.13 -13.89
C GLY A 39 -1.93 6.03 -14.59
N LYS A 40 -1.03 6.69 -13.84
CA LYS A 40 0.03 7.56 -14.37
C LYS A 40 1.40 7.06 -13.95
N PHE A 41 2.43 7.62 -14.58
CA PHE A 41 3.82 7.34 -14.27
C PHE A 41 4.41 8.42 -13.34
N LEU A 42 5.08 7.98 -12.27
CA LEU A 42 5.94 8.83 -11.43
C LEU A 42 7.40 8.51 -11.74
N GLY A 43 7.97 9.21 -12.72
CA GLY A 43 9.21 8.80 -13.38
C GLY A 43 9.00 7.48 -14.12
N GLY A 44 9.87 6.49 -13.92
CA GLY A 44 9.72 5.15 -14.53
C GLY A 44 8.76 4.19 -13.82
N ARG A 45 7.96 4.65 -12.83
CA ARG A 45 7.10 3.78 -12.01
C ARG A 45 5.63 3.99 -12.32
N TRP A 46 4.95 2.92 -12.71
CA TRP A 46 3.50 2.89 -12.83
C TRP A 46 2.83 2.99 -11.46
N LEU A 47 1.90 3.92 -11.31
CA LEU A 47 1.09 4.06 -10.09
C LEU A 47 -0.19 3.23 -10.23
N VAL A 48 -0.24 2.13 -9.49
CA VAL A 48 -1.40 1.23 -9.44
C VAL A 48 -2.64 1.95 -8.91
N ASP A 49 -3.78 1.69 -9.53
CA ASP A 49 -5.09 2.13 -9.03
C ASP A 49 -5.57 1.18 -7.93
N SER A 50 -5.91 1.76 -6.78
CA SER A 50 -6.49 1.01 -5.64
C SER A 50 -7.73 0.21 -6.01
N SER A 51 -8.57 0.68 -6.93
CA SER A 51 -9.75 -0.06 -7.37
C SER A 51 -9.42 -1.35 -8.15
N GLU A 52 -8.23 -1.45 -8.75
CA GLU A 52 -7.78 -2.65 -9.47
C GLU A 52 -7.22 -3.72 -8.52
N GLY A 53 -6.66 -3.31 -7.38
CA GLY A 53 -6.21 -4.20 -6.32
C GLY A 53 -4.82 -3.84 -5.80
N MET A 54 -4.52 -4.20 -4.54
CA MET A 54 -3.35 -3.67 -3.84
C MET A 54 -2.51 -4.72 -3.13
N THR A 55 -3.12 -5.74 -2.53
CA THR A 55 -2.46 -6.75 -1.68
C THR A 55 -2.47 -8.15 -2.29
N ARG A 56 -3.45 -8.49 -3.15
CA ARG A 56 -3.65 -9.85 -3.71
C ARG A 56 -2.46 -10.49 -4.46
N HIS A 57 -1.45 -9.69 -4.81
CA HIS A 57 -0.25 -10.12 -5.53
C HIS A 57 1.01 -10.18 -4.67
N PHE A 58 0.90 -9.88 -3.37
CA PHE A 58 1.98 -10.02 -2.41
C PHE A 58 2.00 -11.41 -1.79
N PRO A 59 3.20 -11.95 -1.45
CA PRO A 59 4.52 -11.38 -1.73
C PRO A 59 4.88 -11.32 -3.22
N THR A 60 5.82 -10.44 -3.58
CA THR A 60 6.27 -10.24 -4.96
C THR A 60 7.78 -10.39 -5.11
N TRP A 61 8.22 -11.04 -6.19
CA TRP A 61 9.61 -11.00 -6.62
C TRP A 61 9.92 -9.65 -7.29
N ARG A 62 10.91 -8.93 -6.75
CA ARG A 62 11.37 -7.62 -7.24
C ARG A 62 12.60 -7.79 -8.12
N THR A 63 12.45 -7.69 -9.43
CA THR A 63 13.57 -7.91 -10.36
C THR A 63 14.68 -6.89 -10.19
N SER A 64 14.34 -5.63 -9.84
CA SER A 64 15.35 -4.58 -9.57
C SER A 64 16.24 -4.89 -8.37
N GLN A 65 15.79 -5.75 -7.46
CA GLN A 65 16.45 -6.02 -6.19
C GLN A 65 16.86 -7.49 -6.01
N ASN A 66 16.51 -8.35 -6.97
CA ASN A 66 16.75 -9.80 -6.95
C ASN A 66 16.34 -10.47 -5.63
N GLN A 67 15.18 -10.07 -5.08
CA GLN A 67 14.68 -10.55 -3.79
C GLN A 67 13.14 -10.51 -3.73
N MET A 68 12.57 -11.31 -2.82
CA MET A 68 11.14 -11.29 -2.51
C MET A 68 10.81 -10.16 -1.53
N TRP A 69 9.75 -9.40 -1.81
CA TRP A 69 9.22 -8.36 -0.95
C TRP A 69 7.79 -8.71 -0.53
N ASP A 70 7.51 -8.55 0.76
CA ASP A 70 6.16 -8.54 1.29
C ASP A 70 5.53 -7.14 1.18
N LEU A 71 4.29 -7.03 1.65
CA LEU A 71 3.56 -5.76 1.64
C LEU A 71 4.19 -4.73 2.61
N ARG A 72 4.73 -5.17 3.75
CA ARG A 72 5.36 -4.28 4.75
C ARG A 72 6.58 -3.56 4.19
N LYS A 73 7.47 -4.30 3.55
CA LYS A 73 8.65 -3.76 2.86
C LYS A 73 8.24 -2.81 1.74
N ARG A 74 7.14 -3.11 1.02
CA ARG A 74 6.57 -2.18 0.05
C ARG A 74 6.12 -0.88 0.70
N MET A 75 5.37 -0.92 1.81
CA MET A 75 4.93 0.29 2.52
C MET A 75 6.12 1.14 2.97
N GLN A 76 7.13 0.53 3.59
CA GLN A 76 8.37 1.21 3.98
C GLN A 76 9.05 1.88 2.78
N TRP A 77 9.16 1.17 1.65
CA TRP A 77 9.76 1.73 0.43
C TRP A 77 8.89 2.83 -0.22
N CYS A 78 7.58 2.86 0.03
CA CYS A 78 6.71 3.98 -0.40
C CYS A 78 7.01 5.27 0.37
N MET A 79 7.53 5.19 1.60
CA MET A 79 7.85 6.35 2.43
C MET A 79 9.14 7.06 2.00
N VAL A 80 10.06 6.34 1.33
CA VAL A 80 11.33 6.90 0.82
C VAL A 80 11.13 8.14 -0.06
N PRO A 81 10.33 8.08 -1.16
CA PRO A 81 10.11 9.26 -1.98
C PRO A 81 9.33 10.36 -1.25
N LEU A 82 8.70 10.10 -0.11
CA LEU A 82 8.01 11.13 0.67
C LEU A 82 8.96 11.88 1.61
N GLY A 83 10.20 11.41 1.78
CA GLY A 83 11.13 11.95 2.77
C GLY A 83 10.65 11.68 4.20
N MET A 84 10.18 10.45 4.46
CA MET A 84 9.66 10.03 5.75
C MET A 84 10.46 8.84 6.31
N ASN A 85 10.58 8.78 7.63
CA ASN A 85 11.12 7.62 8.33
C ASN A 85 10.20 6.40 8.21
N MET A 86 10.79 5.22 8.17
CA MET A 86 10.06 3.94 8.14
C MET A 86 9.66 3.54 9.56
N LEU A 87 8.47 2.96 9.72
CA LEU A 87 8.11 2.28 10.97
C LEU A 87 8.72 0.88 11.00
N ALA A 88 8.77 0.27 12.19
CA ALA A 88 9.10 -1.14 12.32
C ALA A 88 8.14 -2.00 11.48
N ALA A 89 8.60 -3.14 10.96
CA ALA A 89 7.80 -3.96 10.05
C ALA A 89 6.55 -4.56 10.73
N ASP A 90 6.59 -4.72 12.05
CA ASP A 90 5.53 -5.21 12.93
C ASP A 90 4.69 -4.09 13.57
N ALA A 91 4.90 -2.83 13.17
CA ALA A 91 4.12 -1.70 13.66
C ALA A 91 2.61 -1.89 13.37
N ILE A 92 1.77 -1.59 14.36
CA ILE A 92 0.33 -1.78 14.29
C ILE A 92 -0.30 -0.95 13.16
N GLU A 93 0.25 0.23 12.88
CA GLU A 93 -0.19 1.12 11.81
C GLU A 93 -0.07 0.45 10.44
N TYR A 94 0.95 -0.38 10.23
CA TYR A 94 1.06 -1.16 9.01
C TYR A 94 -0.01 -2.25 8.96
N ALA A 95 -0.26 -2.99 10.06
CA ALA A 95 -1.31 -4.01 10.09
C ALA A 95 -2.70 -3.44 9.77
N GLU A 96 -3.01 -2.28 10.35
CA GLU A 96 -4.26 -1.55 10.08
C GLU A 96 -4.33 -1.05 8.64
N LEU A 97 -3.23 -0.50 8.12
CA LEU A 97 -3.15 -0.10 6.71
C LEU A 97 -3.32 -1.29 5.77
N GLU A 98 -2.69 -2.44 6.03
CA GLU A 98 -2.86 -3.66 5.22
C GLU A 98 -4.30 -4.16 5.23
N LEU A 99 -4.97 -4.11 6.39
CA LEU A 99 -6.38 -4.47 6.50
C LEU A 99 -7.23 -3.58 5.57
N TYR A 100 -6.95 -2.26 5.56
CA TYR A 100 -7.61 -1.33 4.65
C TYR A 100 -7.26 -1.59 3.18
N LEU A 101 -5.98 -1.79 2.85
CA LEU A 101 -5.57 -2.07 1.47
C LEU A 101 -6.18 -3.38 0.93
N THR A 102 -6.32 -4.39 1.79
CA THR A 102 -6.94 -5.68 1.43
C THR A 102 -8.45 -5.53 1.17
N SER A 103 -9.09 -4.49 1.68
CA SER A 103 -10.51 -4.23 1.37
C SER A 103 -10.73 -3.96 -0.12
N PHE A 104 -9.74 -3.41 -0.83
CA PHE A 104 -9.79 -3.22 -2.28
C PHE A 104 -9.74 -4.52 -3.08
N ASP A 105 -9.35 -5.63 -2.45
CA ASP A 105 -9.20 -6.94 -3.09
C ASP A 105 -10.33 -7.92 -2.75
N GLN A 106 -11.38 -7.47 -2.05
CA GLN A 106 -12.52 -8.32 -1.71
C GLN A 106 -13.18 -8.89 -2.97
N GLY A 107 -13.36 -10.21 -3.00
CA GLY A 107 -13.97 -10.93 -4.13
C GLY A 107 -13.03 -11.16 -5.32
N LYS A 108 -11.79 -10.66 -5.28
CA LYS A 108 -10.81 -10.86 -6.35
C LYS A 108 -9.97 -12.12 -6.11
N PRO A 109 -9.58 -12.87 -7.15
CA PRO A 109 -8.72 -14.04 -7.00
C PRO A 109 -7.30 -13.63 -6.58
N LEU A 110 -6.67 -14.43 -5.73
CA LEU A 110 -5.25 -14.24 -5.40
C LEU A 110 -4.38 -14.46 -6.64
N SER A 111 -3.30 -13.69 -6.74
CA SER A 111 -2.36 -13.75 -7.86
C SER A 111 -0.92 -13.67 -7.34
N VAL A 112 -0.56 -14.65 -6.53
CA VAL A 112 0.66 -14.69 -5.72
C VAL A 112 1.51 -15.92 -6.07
N PRO A 113 2.86 -15.79 -6.14
CA PRO A 113 3.64 -14.55 -6.00
C PRO A 113 3.55 -13.66 -7.24
N GLY A 114 3.48 -12.34 -7.03
CA GLY A 114 3.56 -11.38 -8.12
C GLY A 114 5.00 -11.22 -8.62
N ILE A 115 5.20 -10.88 -9.89
CA ILE A 115 6.50 -10.43 -10.42
C ILE A 115 6.41 -8.94 -10.73
N ARG A 116 7.31 -8.12 -10.17
CA ARG A 116 7.33 -6.66 -10.36
C ARG A 116 8.77 -6.17 -10.52
N HIS A 117 8.96 -5.08 -11.26
CA HIS A 117 10.26 -4.42 -11.36
C HIS A 117 10.62 -3.70 -10.07
#